data_AF-S1P2W9-F1
#
_entry.id   AF-S1P2W9-F1
#
_cell.length_a   1.000
_cell.length_b   1.000
_cell.length_c   1.000
_cell.angle_alpha   90.00
_cell.angle_beta   90.00
_cell.angle_gamma   90.00
#
_symmetry.space_group_name_H-M   'P 1'
#
loop_
_entity.id
_entity.type
_entity.pdbx_description
1 polymer ?
#
loop_
_entity_poly.entity_id
_entity_poly.type
_entity_poly.pdbx_seq_one_letter_code
_entity_poly.pdbx_strand_id
1 'polypeptide(L)'
;DIYAHIDKDGRYRVNLDFDRDTWKPGYESLWVRQSRPYAGDTYGLHLPLLAGTEVSIAFEEGNPDRPYIAGVKHDSAHTDHVTIQNYKRNVLRTPANNKIRLDDERGKEHIKVSTEYGGKSQLNLGHLVDAGKQQRGEGFELRTDLWGAVRAKKGIFISADAQDKAQGQVREMADIISELNGLSDKIQKLSDDATTANADPADMAAQIALITSRINDLTAPVILMHAPKGVAVASGEHLQLAAVKNLQINAGNNADIGVVKNMFIGVGRALSVFVRKAGIKLFANKGAVSVQAQNDLMELLAQKSIEITSTEDEIKITAKKKITLNGGGSYIRLDACGIEAGTPGEYNVKAGYYGRKPKAKLTPELMAFPVIESGEYNIQFNFKDDDGIPYANTRYIAFMADGTRKEGITDENGKTDNFNCDKEQEIEVRLLHQSIDMVEGGVNE
;
A
#
# COMPACT_ATOMS: atom_id res chain seq x y z
N ASP A 1 -4.13 4.43 -49.15
CA ASP A 1 -4.91 5.18 -48.16
C ASP A 1 -6.30 5.42 -48.75
N ILE A 2 -7.37 5.35 -47.96
CA ILE A 2 -8.76 5.57 -48.42
C ILE A 2 -9.14 7.05 -48.41
N TYR A 3 -8.38 7.91 -47.74
CA TYR A 3 -8.64 9.33 -47.65
C TYR A 3 -8.40 10.04 -48.98
N ALA A 4 -9.22 11.06 -49.27
CA ALA A 4 -9.00 11.92 -50.43
C ALA A 4 -7.72 12.75 -50.23
N HIS A 5 -6.96 12.96 -51.31
CA HIS A 5 -5.79 13.84 -51.27
C HIS A 5 -6.21 15.28 -50.98
N ILE A 6 -5.53 15.91 -50.03
CA ILE A 6 -5.68 17.32 -49.67
C ILE A 6 -4.36 18.07 -49.87
N ASP A 7 -4.43 19.34 -50.24
CA ASP A 7 -3.25 20.19 -50.31
C ASP A 7 -2.89 20.83 -48.96
N LYS A 8 -1.82 21.63 -48.96
CA LYS A 8 -1.34 22.35 -47.76
C LYS A 8 -2.39 23.28 -47.12
N ASP A 9 -3.42 23.66 -47.87
CA ASP A 9 -4.49 24.56 -47.43
C ASP A 9 -5.79 23.79 -47.11
N GLY A 10 -5.77 22.45 -47.14
CA GLY A 10 -6.91 21.60 -46.83
C GLY A 10 -8.00 21.58 -47.92
N ARG A 11 -7.63 21.89 -49.17
CA ARG A 11 -8.50 21.84 -50.35
C ARG A 11 -8.45 20.45 -51.01
N TYR A 12 -9.47 20.11 -51.78
CA TYR A 12 -9.63 18.83 -52.45
C TYR A 12 -9.51 18.96 -53.96
N ARG A 13 -9.21 17.85 -54.65
CA ARG A 13 -9.48 17.73 -56.09
C ARG A 13 -10.78 16.97 -56.28
N VAL A 14 -11.56 17.37 -57.28
CA VAL A 14 -12.88 16.80 -57.58
C VAL A 14 -12.92 16.41 -59.04
N ASN A 15 -13.59 15.30 -59.35
CA ASN A 15 -13.97 15.00 -60.71
C ASN A 15 -15.33 15.64 -60.97
N LEU A 16 -15.45 16.46 -62.02
CA LEU A 16 -16.69 17.14 -62.36
C LEU A 16 -17.43 16.28 -63.39
N ASP A 17 -18.65 15.83 -63.07
CA ASP A 17 -19.38 14.86 -63.91
C ASP A 17 -19.65 15.32 -65.35
N PHE A 18 -19.62 16.64 -65.60
CA PHE A 18 -19.77 17.18 -66.95
C PHE A 18 -18.48 17.13 -67.78
N ASP A 19 -17.32 16.95 -67.13
CA ASP A 19 -16.04 16.74 -67.79
C ASP A 19 -15.97 15.29 -68.27
N ARG A 20 -15.87 15.12 -69.59
CA ARG A 20 -15.87 13.80 -70.25
C ARG A 20 -14.46 13.35 -70.63
N ASP A 21 -13.46 14.17 -70.38
CA ASP A 21 -12.07 13.82 -70.66
C ASP A 21 -11.55 12.83 -69.62
N THR A 22 -10.54 12.05 -70.02
CA THR A 22 -9.88 11.11 -69.11
C THR A 22 -8.63 11.73 -68.54
N TRP A 23 -8.65 12.01 -67.24
CA TRP A 23 -7.50 12.54 -66.51
C TRP A 23 -6.81 11.43 -65.71
N LYS A 24 -5.57 11.69 -65.30
CA LYS A 24 -4.92 10.87 -64.28
C LYS A 24 -5.62 11.13 -62.93
N PRO A 25 -5.92 10.08 -62.13
CA PRO A 25 -6.50 10.22 -60.80
C PRO A 25 -5.85 11.33 -59.98
N GLY A 26 -6.68 12.26 -59.53
CA GLY A 26 -6.25 13.42 -58.78
C GLY A 26 -5.64 14.51 -59.64
N TYR A 27 -5.98 14.66 -60.92
CA TYR A 27 -5.64 15.79 -61.80
C TYR A 27 -6.86 16.32 -62.59
N GLU A 28 -8.07 15.91 -62.21
CA GLU A 28 -9.35 16.25 -62.84
C GLU A 28 -9.77 17.71 -62.57
N SER A 29 -9.22 18.35 -61.53
CA SER A 29 -9.49 19.74 -61.20
C SER A 29 -8.31 20.45 -60.55
N LEU A 30 -8.39 21.78 -60.50
CA LEU A 30 -7.62 22.57 -59.53
C LEU A 30 -8.10 22.28 -58.10
N TRP A 31 -7.38 22.82 -57.11
CA TRP A 31 -7.72 22.66 -55.70
C TRP A 31 -8.96 23.48 -55.31
N VAL A 32 -9.98 22.78 -54.82
CA VAL A 32 -11.31 23.30 -54.49
C VAL A 32 -11.52 23.33 -52.97
N ARG A 33 -12.06 24.43 -52.46
CA ARG A 33 -12.38 24.56 -51.02
C ARG A 33 -13.63 23.76 -50.67
N GLN A 34 -13.72 23.31 -49.42
CA GLN A 34 -14.95 22.73 -48.88
C GLN A 34 -15.64 23.73 -47.96
N SER A 35 -16.94 23.97 -48.19
CA SER A 35 -17.80 24.69 -47.26
C SER A 35 -17.91 23.90 -45.96
N ARG A 36 -17.78 24.58 -44.82
CA ARG A 36 -17.76 23.95 -43.49
C ARG A 36 -18.77 24.62 -42.57
N PRO A 37 -19.43 23.86 -41.68
CA PRO A 37 -20.31 24.43 -40.67
C PRO A 37 -19.62 25.40 -39.71
N TYR A 38 -18.31 25.23 -39.49
CA TYR A 38 -17.52 26.08 -38.59
C TYR A 38 -16.05 26.13 -39.06
N ALA A 39 -15.49 27.32 -39.26
CA ALA A 39 -14.12 27.52 -39.71
C ALA A 39 -13.54 28.84 -39.16
N GLY A 40 -12.24 28.84 -38.89
CA GLY A 40 -11.44 29.97 -38.42
C GLY A 40 -9.96 29.72 -38.70
N ASP A 41 -9.10 30.60 -38.18
CA ASP A 41 -7.64 30.54 -38.36
C ASP A 41 -6.96 29.41 -37.55
N THR A 42 -7.41 29.19 -36.31
CA THR A 42 -6.86 28.21 -35.36
C THR A 42 -7.91 27.22 -34.84
N TYR A 43 -9.16 27.31 -35.35
CA TYR A 43 -10.30 26.50 -34.93
C TYR A 43 -11.22 26.16 -36.12
N GLY A 44 -12.04 25.11 -36.00
CA GLY A 44 -13.02 24.74 -37.02
C GLY A 44 -13.46 23.28 -36.91
N LEU A 45 -14.41 22.89 -37.76
CA LEU A 45 -14.87 21.51 -37.92
C LEU A 45 -14.46 20.99 -39.31
N HIS A 46 -13.44 20.13 -39.35
CA HIS A 46 -12.99 19.46 -40.57
C HIS A 46 -13.05 17.94 -40.39
N LEU A 47 -13.97 17.30 -41.08
CA LEU A 47 -14.06 15.84 -41.19
C LEU A 47 -13.55 15.45 -42.58
N PRO A 48 -12.33 14.89 -42.72
CA PRO A 48 -11.74 14.64 -44.03
C PRO A 48 -12.58 13.68 -44.87
N LEU A 49 -12.81 14.06 -46.12
CA LEU A 49 -13.50 13.21 -47.09
C LEU A 49 -12.65 12.00 -47.50
N LEU A 50 -13.33 10.92 -47.89
CA LEU A 50 -12.68 9.76 -48.49
C LEU A 50 -12.61 9.93 -50.01
N ALA A 51 -11.61 9.30 -50.64
CA ALA A 51 -11.53 9.25 -52.08
C ALA A 51 -12.81 8.62 -52.65
N GLY A 52 -13.41 9.25 -53.66
CA GLY A 52 -14.68 8.83 -54.26
C GLY A 52 -15.94 9.24 -53.50
N THR A 53 -15.83 10.06 -52.45
CA THR A 53 -17.01 10.65 -51.79
C THR A 53 -17.75 11.58 -52.75
N GLU A 54 -19.05 11.34 -52.96
CA GLU A 54 -19.88 12.22 -53.80
C GLU A 54 -20.12 13.56 -53.10
N VAL A 55 -19.89 14.64 -53.85
CA VAL A 55 -20.00 16.01 -53.36
C VAL A 55 -20.84 16.87 -54.29
N SER A 56 -21.55 17.84 -53.74
CA SER A 56 -22.18 18.91 -54.53
C SER A 56 -21.19 20.04 -54.73
N ILE A 57 -21.00 20.47 -55.97
CA ILE A 57 -20.20 21.67 -56.30
C ILE A 57 -21.13 22.87 -56.46
N ALA A 58 -20.77 23.98 -55.83
CA ALA A 58 -21.34 25.29 -56.08
C ALA A 58 -20.22 26.27 -56.43
N PHE A 59 -20.61 27.47 -56.83
CA PHE A 59 -19.70 28.46 -57.38
C PHE A 59 -19.86 29.78 -56.62
N GLU A 60 -18.74 30.37 -56.17
CA GLU A 60 -18.76 31.67 -55.49
C GLU A 60 -19.41 32.71 -56.42
N GLU A 61 -20.51 33.34 -56.00
CA GLU A 61 -21.27 34.33 -56.80
C GLU A 61 -21.73 33.82 -58.18
N GLY A 62 -21.83 32.50 -58.36
CA GLY A 62 -22.17 31.88 -59.63
C GLY A 62 -21.03 31.86 -60.66
N ASN A 63 -19.79 32.17 -60.26
CA ASN A 63 -18.62 32.17 -61.13
C ASN A 63 -18.04 30.74 -61.31
N PRO A 64 -18.11 30.14 -62.52
CA PRO A 64 -17.60 28.79 -62.79
C PRO A 64 -16.10 28.58 -62.48
N ASP A 65 -15.30 29.66 -62.50
CA ASP A 65 -13.87 29.61 -62.21
C ASP A 65 -13.56 29.53 -60.70
N ARG A 66 -14.58 29.67 -59.84
CA ARG A 66 -14.45 29.67 -58.37
C ARG A 66 -15.34 28.58 -57.73
N PRO A 67 -15.12 27.30 -58.07
CA PRO A 67 -15.87 26.21 -57.46
C PRO A 67 -15.52 26.06 -55.98
N TYR A 68 -16.49 25.57 -55.21
CA TYR A 68 -16.31 25.04 -53.87
C TYR A 68 -17.26 23.84 -53.66
N ILE A 69 -16.84 22.89 -52.81
CA ILE A 69 -17.70 21.81 -52.36
C ILE A 69 -18.73 22.40 -51.38
N ALA A 70 -20.00 22.41 -51.78
CA ALA A 70 -21.11 22.95 -51.00
C ALA A 70 -21.65 21.95 -49.97
N GLY A 71 -21.52 20.65 -50.25
CA GLY A 71 -22.03 19.60 -49.38
C GLY A 71 -21.56 18.21 -49.81
N VAL A 72 -21.78 17.24 -48.92
CA VAL A 72 -21.46 15.82 -49.13
C VAL A 72 -22.77 15.05 -49.22
N LYS A 73 -22.84 14.06 -50.11
CA LYS A 73 -24.04 13.26 -50.30
C LYS A 73 -23.84 11.83 -49.79
N HIS A 74 -24.96 11.21 -49.42
CA HIS A 74 -25.10 9.77 -49.28
C HIS A 74 -25.94 9.26 -50.45
N ASP A 75 -25.78 7.98 -50.79
CA ASP A 75 -26.47 7.35 -51.92
C ASP A 75 -26.95 5.94 -51.53
N SER A 76 -27.47 5.18 -52.51
CA SER A 76 -27.96 3.81 -52.26
C SER A 76 -26.88 2.77 -51.97
N ALA A 77 -25.64 2.99 -52.44
CA ALA A 77 -24.47 2.18 -52.12
C ALA A 77 -23.80 2.63 -50.81
N HIS A 78 -23.92 3.91 -50.45
CA HIS A 78 -23.36 4.54 -49.27
C HIS A 78 -24.48 5.19 -48.43
N THR A 79 -25.34 4.36 -47.84
CA THR A 79 -26.52 4.84 -47.10
C THR A 79 -26.15 5.60 -45.82
N ASP A 80 -27.02 6.51 -45.40
CA ASP A 80 -26.90 7.22 -44.12
C ASP A 80 -26.84 6.24 -42.92
N HIS A 81 -26.18 6.65 -41.85
CA HIS A 81 -26.09 5.88 -40.61
C HIS A 81 -27.36 5.94 -39.77
N VAL A 82 -28.22 6.93 -40.01
CA VAL A 82 -29.53 7.10 -39.38
C VAL A 82 -30.60 6.82 -40.42
N THR A 83 -31.38 5.77 -40.18
CA THR A 83 -32.44 5.27 -41.06
C THR A 83 -33.71 5.04 -40.25
N ILE A 84 -34.79 4.59 -40.90
CA ILE A 84 -36.04 4.23 -40.22
C ILE A 84 -35.85 3.17 -39.12
N GLN A 85 -34.80 2.34 -39.19
CA GLN A 85 -34.51 1.30 -38.20
C GLN A 85 -33.89 1.85 -36.90
N ASN A 86 -33.47 3.12 -36.90
CA ASN A 86 -32.76 3.77 -35.80
C ASN A 86 -32.95 5.30 -35.79
N TYR A 87 -34.11 5.77 -36.22
CA TYR A 87 -34.43 7.18 -36.47
C TYR A 87 -34.39 8.10 -35.23
N LYS A 88 -34.26 7.53 -34.03
CA LYS A 88 -34.07 8.28 -32.77
C LYS A 88 -32.59 8.45 -32.39
N ARG A 89 -31.66 8.03 -33.26
CA ARG A 89 -30.21 8.16 -33.03
C ARG A 89 -29.62 9.35 -33.76
N ASN A 90 -28.68 9.99 -33.09
CA ASN A 90 -27.76 10.97 -33.62
C ASN A 90 -26.36 10.34 -33.60
N VAL A 91 -25.67 10.29 -34.73
CA VAL A 91 -24.38 9.56 -34.84
C VAL A 91 -23.36 10.38 -35.63
N LEU A 92 -22.23 10.68 -34.99
CA LEU A 92 -20.98 11.00 -35.67
C LEU A 92 -20.14 9.71 -35.71
N ARG A 93 -19.79 9.24 -36.90
CA ARG A 93 -18.97 8.03 -37.09
C ARG A 93 -17.87 8.27 -38.13
N THR A 94 -16.64 7.92 -37.75
CA THR A 94 -15.48 7.94 -38.66
C THR A 94 -15.31 6.57 -39.37
N PRO A 95 -14.52 6.48 -40.45
CA PRO A 95 -14.26 5.22 -41.16
C PRO A 95 -13.67 4.11 -40.28
N ALA A 96 -12.81 4.46 -39.32
CA ALA A 96 -12.27 3.53 -38.33
C ALA A 96 -13.24 3.20 -37.18
N ASN A 97 -14.53 3.57 -37.33
CA ASN A 97 -15.59 3.35 -36.36
C ASN A 97 -15.38 4.03 -34.98
N ASN A 98 -14.57 5.11 -34.94
CA ASN A 98 -14.68 6.06 -33.83
C ASN A 98 -16.03 6.74 -33.89
N LYS A 99 -16.75 6.77 -32.76
CA LYS A 99 -18.16 7.19 -32.70
C LYS A 99 -18.44 8.09 -31.52
N ILE A 100 -19.32 9.06 -31.78
CA ILE A 100 -20.15 9.73 -30.77
C ILE A 100 -21.60 9.44 -31.16
N ARG A 101 -22.35 8.78 -30.30
CA ARG A 101 -23.74 8.39 -30.52
C ARG A 101 -24.60 8.89 -29.37
N LEU A 102 -25.73 9.52 -29.69
CA LEU A 102 -26.77 9.91 -28.76
C LEU A 102 -28.08 9.25 -29.22
N ASP A 103 -28.77 8.57 -28.32
CA ASP A 103 -30.06 7.93 -28.60
C ASP A 103 -31.13 8.63 -27.77
N ASP A 104 -32.17 9.15 -28.43
CA ASP A 104 -33.25 9.94 -27.83
C ASP A 104 -34.53 9.12 -27.61
N GLU A 105 -34.46 7.78 -27.68
CA GLU A 105 -35.59 6.94 -27.28
C GLU A 105 -35.97 7.21 -25.83
N ARG A 106 -37.17 7.76 -25.62
CA ARG A 106 -37.67 8.18 -24.31
C ARG A 106 -37.66 7.04 -23.30
N GLY A 107 -37.04 7.28 -22.14
CA GLY A 107 -36.84 6.29 -21.08
C GLY A 107 -35.69 5.30 -21.35
N LYS A 108 -34.98 5.44 -22.47
CA LYS A 108 -33.82 4.62 -22.87
C LYS A 108 -32.70 5.48 -23.45
N GLU A 109 -32.67 6.75 -23.05
CA GLU A 109 -31.70 7.71 -23.52
C GLU A 109 -30.29 7.24 -23.15
N HIS A 110 -29.36 7.36 -24.09
CA HIS A 110 -27.97 7.04 -23.81
C HIS A 110 -26.99 7.76 -24.72
N ILE A 111 -25.79 7.97 -24.19
CA ILE A 111 -24.64 8.53 -24.92
C ILE A 111 -23.54 7.47 -24.97
N LYS A 112 -22.92 7.30 -26.14
CA LYS A 112 -21.76 6.44 -26.35
C LYS A 112 -20.66 7.19 -27.07
N VAL A 113 -19.49 7.24 -26.45
CA VAL A 113 -18.23 7.67 -27.08
C VAL A 113 -17.32 6.46 -27.15
N SER A 114 -16.92 6.03 -28.35
CA SER A 114 -16.17 4.77 -28.51
C SER A 114 -15.16 4.80 -29.64
N THR A 115 -14.04 4.10 -29.45
CA THR A 115 -13.08 3.71 -30.50
C THR A 115 -12.94 2.19 -30.52
N GLU A 116 -12.61 1.58 -31.66
CA GLU A 116 -12.32 0.13 -31.73
C GLU A 116 -10.97 -0.23 -31.10
N TYR A 117 -10.04 0.74 -31.01
CA TYR A 117 -8.72 0.50 -30.43
C TYR A 117 -8.80 0.10 -28.96
N GLY A 118 -7.98 -0.89 -28.57
CA GLY A 118 -8.01 -1.46 -27.22
C GLY A 118 -9.29 -2.23 -26.91
N GLY A 119 -9.78 -3.00 -27.89
CA GLY A 119 -10.89 -3.94 -27.71
C GLY A 119 -12.27 -3.30 -27.54
N LYS A 120 -12.45 -2.05 -27.99
CA LYS A 120 -13.58 -1.13 -27.71
C LYS A 120 -13.41 -0.32 -26.44
N SER A 121 -12.50 0.64 -26.48
CA SER A 121 -12.38 1.66 -25.44
C SER A 121 -13.55 2.64 -25.54
N GLN A 122 -14.37 2.74 -24.48
CA GLN A 122 -15.62 3.48 -24.54
C GLN A 122 -16.05 4.07 -23.19
N LEU A 123 -16.75 5.21 -23.28
CA LEU A 123 -17.60 5.78 -22.25
C LEU A 123 -19.06 5.62 -22.69
N ASN A 124 -19.87 4.96 -21.88
CA ASN A 124 -21.32 4.87 -22.07
C ASN A 124 -22.05 5.49 -20.88
N LEU A 125 -23.12 6.24 -21.14
CA LEU A 125 -23.95 6.93 -20.14
C LEU A 125 -25.43 6.63 -20.39
N GLY A 126 -26.23 6.40 -19.35
CA GLY A 126 -27.67 6.21 -19.42
C GLY A 126 -28.09 4.73 -19.55
N HIS A 127 -28.91 4.42 -20.56
CA HIS A 127 -29.38 3.07 -20.87
C HIS A 127 -28.39 2.32 -21.78
N LEU A 128 -27.47 1.55 -21.20
CA LEU A 128 -26.39 0.90 -21.95
C LEU A 128 -26.93 -0.31 -22.72
N VAL A 129 -26.73 -0.31 -24.04
CA VAL A 129 -27.15 -1.41 -24.92
C VAL A 129 -25.98 -2.13 -25.58
N ASP A 130 -26.16 -3.43 -25.84
CA ASP A 130 -25.25 -4.24 -26.64
C ASP A 130 -25.42 -4.02 -28.17
N ALA A 131 -24.77 -4.85 -28.98
CA ALA A 131 -24.87 -4.78 -30.43
C ALA A 131 -26.28 -5.12 -30.96
N GLY A 132 -27.02 -5.99 -30.25
CA GLY A 132 -28.40 -6.37 -30.53
C GLY A 132 -29.45 -5.38 -29.99
N LYS A 133 -29.01 -4.21 -29.49
CA LYS A 133 -29.84 -3.20 -28.82
C LYS A 133 -30.50 -3.70 -27.53
N GLN A 134 -30.05 -4.82 -26.98
CA GLN A 134 -30.53 -5.31 -25.68
C GLN A 134 -29.82 -4.56 -24.56
N GLN A 135 -30.56 -4.25 -23.50
CA GLN A 135 -30.00 -3.59 -22.34
C GLN A 135 -28.97 -4.50 -21.66
N ARG A 136 -27.80 -3.94 -21.36
CA ARG A 136 -26.70 -4.61 -20.66
C ARG A 136 -26.27 -3.90 -19.38
N GLY A 137 -26.85 -2.74 -19.08
CA GLY A 137 -26.57 -1.98 -17.87
C GLY A 137 -27.26 -0.61 -17.83
N GLU A 138 -27.15 0.05 -16.69
CA GLU A 138 -27.65 1.41 -16.43
C GLU A 138 -26.60 2.22 -15.68
N GLY A 139 -26.62 3.54 -15.84
CA GLY A 139 -25.67 4.45 -15.20
C GLY A 139 -24.54 4.82 -16.13
N PHE A 140 -23.28 4.59 -15.72
CA PHE A 140 -22.12 4.84 -16.58
C PHE A 140 -21.18 3.65 -16.61
N GLU A 141 -20.51 3.47 -17.76
CA GLU A 141 -19.44 2.50 -17.93
C GLU A 141 -18.26 3.19 -18.62
N LEU A 142 -17.09 3.16 -17.96
CA LEU A 142 -15.81 3.43 -18.60
C LEU A 142 -15.07 2.09 -18.73
N ARG A 143 -14.82 1.63 -19.97
CA ARG A 143 -14.15 0.35 -20.22
C ARG A 143 -13.12 0.40 -21.34
N THR A 144 -12.15 -0.50 -21.26
CA THR A 144 -11.13 -0.79 -22.28
C THR A 144 -10.56 -2.18 -22.01
N ASP A 145 -10.03 -2.85 -23.04
CA ASP A 145 -9.28 -4.10 -22.88
C ASP A 145 -7.77 -3.82 -22.62
N LEU A 146 -7.37 -2.55 -22.65
CA LEU A 146 -6.03 -2.09 -22.28
C LEU A 146 -6.02 -1.50 -20.86
N TRP A 147 -5.03 -0.67 -20.55
CA TRP A 147 -4.93 -0.01 -19.24
C TRP A 147 -5.93 1.14 -19.09
N GLY A 148 -6.55 1.23 -17.91
CA GLY A 148 -7.30 2.40 -17.46
C GLY A 148 -6.47 3.25 -16.49
N ALA A 149 -6.49 4.57 -16.64
CA ALA A 149 -5.86 5.49 -15.71
C ALA A 149 -6.82 6.62 -15.34
N VAL A 150 -7.15 6.74 -14.05
CA VAL A 150 -7.87 7.89 -13.48
C VAL A 150 -6.89 8.69 -12.64
N ARG A 151 -6.59 9.92 -13.07
CA ARG A 151 -5.58 10.77 -12.43
C ARG A 151 -6.14 12.16 -12.19
N ALA A 152 -6.16 12.58 -10.93
CA ALA A 152 -6.57 13.92 -10.53
C ALA A 152 -5.56 14.52 -9.54
N LYS A 153 -4.94 15.65 -9.91
CA LYS A 153 -3.90 16.32 -9.09
C LYS A 153 -4.42 16.81 -7.73
N LYS A 154 -5.73 17.05 -7.60
CA LYS A 154 -6.38 17.56 -6.38
C LYS A 154 -7.09 16.46 -5.57
N GLY A 155 -6.86 15.19 -5.89
CA GLY A 155 -7.50 14.05 -5.22
C GLY A 155 -8.67 13.44 -6.00
N ILE A 156 -9.13 12.28 -5.54
CA ILE A 156 -10.21 11.48 -6.14
C ILE A 156 -11.24 11.16 -5.05
N PHE A 157 -12.51 11.39 -5.33
CA PHE A 157 -13.63 10.98 -4.49
C PHE A 157 -14.44 9.91 -5.21
N ILE A 158 -14.54 8.72 -4.61
CA ILE A 158 -15.30 7.58 -5.12
C ILE A 158 -16.39 7.28 -4.09
N SER A 159 -17.66 7.46 -4.47
CA SER A 159 -18.77 7.40 -3.55
C SER A 159 -19.95 6.62 -4.13
N ALA A 160 -20.61 5.86 -3.27
CA ALA A 160 -21.92 5.25 -3.50
C ALA A 160 -23.04 5.95 -2.70
N ASP A 161 -22.79 7.18 -2.25
CA ASP A 161 -23.75 8.02 -1.56
C ASP A 161 -24.74 8.63 -2.55
N ALA A 162 -25.98 8.79 -2.12
CA ALA A 162 -27.02 9.34 -2.98
C ALA A 162 -26.80 10.84 -3.19
N GLN A 163 -26.83 11.26 -4.46
CA GLN A 163 -26.91 12.67 -4.85
C GLN A 163 -27.90 12.82 -6.00
N ASP A 164 -29.18 12.82 -5.67
CA ASP A 164 -30.26 12.77 -6.64
C ASP A 164 -30.20 13.97 -7.59
N LYS A 165 -30.27 13.67 -8.91
CA LYS A 165 -30.26 14.66 -9.98
C LYS A 165 -29.05 15.62 -9.93
N ALA A 166 -27.93 15.18 -9.35
CA ALA A 166 -26.75 16.00 -9.11
C ALA A 166 -27.06 17.29 -8.33
N GLN A 167 -28.06 17.25 -7.43
CA GLN A 167 -28.37 18.37 -6.53
C GLN A 167 -27.37 18.40 -5.38
N GLY A 168 -26.38 19.28 -5.49
CA GLY A 168 -25.32 19.44 -4.48
C GLY A 168 -23.97 19.77 -5.12
N GLN A 169 -22.93 19.81 -4.30
CA GLN A 169 -21.56 19.94 -4.80
C GLN A 169 -21.05 18.59 -5.31
N VAL A 170 -20.23 18.60 -6.36
CA VAL A 170 -19.60 17.38 -6.92
C VAL A 170 -18.79 16.59 -5.87
N ARG A 171 -18.38 17.26 -4.79
CA ARG A 171 -17.59 16.68 -3.69
C ARG A 171 -18.33 16.81 -2.35
N GLU A 172 -19.65 16.74 -2.36
CA GLU A 172 -20.43 16.74 -1.12
C GLU A 172 -20.05 15.52 -0.26
N MET A 173 -19.62 15.77 0.97
CA MET A 173 -19.06 14.75 1.85
C MET A 173 -19.25 15.06 3.33
N ALA A 174 -20.06 16.07 3.69
CA ALA A 174 -20.20 16.51 5.07
C ALA A 174 -20.61 15.36 6.02
N ASP A 175 -21.55 14.51 5.59
CA ASP A 175 -22.01 13.36 6.36
C ASP A 175 -20.90 12.31 6.55
N ILE A 176 -20.08 12.09 5.52
CA ILE A 176 -18.95 11.15 5.55
C ILE A 176 -17.90 11.62 6.56
N ILE A 177 -17.57 12.92 6.52
CA ILE A 177 -16.62 13.52 7.48
C ILE A 177 -17.16 13.43 8.90
N SER A 178 -18.47 13.63 9.09
CA SER A 178 -19.13 13.48 10.39
C SER A 178 -19.04 12.04 10.91
N GLU A 179 -19.27 11.05 10.05
CA GLU A 179 -19.13 9.63 10.41
C GLU A 179 -17.68 9.27 10.81
N LEU A 180 -16.69 9.71 10.02
CA LEU A 180 -15.27 9.47 10.31
C LEU A 180 -14.83 10.15 11.61
N ASN A 181 -15.32 11.35 11.90
CA ASN A 181 -15.07 12.02 13.17
C ASN A 181 -15.71 11.27 14.34
N GLY A 182 -16.96 10.83 14.21
CA GLY A 182 -17.65 10.05 15.24
C GLY A 182 -16.97 8.70 15.53
N LEU A 183 -16.36 8.05 14.52
CA LEU A 183 -15.51 6.88 14.74
C LEU A 183 -14.20 7.25 15.44
N SER A 184 -13.54 8.33 15.01
CA SER A 184 -12.29 8.80 15.60
C SER A 184 -12.45 9.13 17.09
N ASP A 185 -13.57 9.74 17.50
CA ASP A 185 -13.88 10.00 18.92
C ASP A 185 -14.00 8.73 19.76
N LYS A 186 -14.54 7.64 19.18
CA LYS A 186 -14.65 6.35 19.86
C LYS A 186 -13.28 5.71 20.04
N ILE A 187 -12.43 5.77 19.02
CA ILE A 187 -11.07 5.22 19.08
C ILE A 187 -10.19 6.06 20.01
N GLN A 188 -10.33 7.39 20.03
CA GLN A 188 -9.63 8.26 20.97
C GLN A 188 -9.91 7.84 22.42
N LYS A 189 -11.17 7.64 22.79
CA LYS A 189 -11.54 7.16 24.14
C LYS A 189 -10.91 5.81 24.47
N LEU A 190 -10.84 4.90 23.50
CA LEU A 190 -10.18 3.61 23.70
C LEU A 190 -8.66 3.76 23.91
N SER A 191 -8.03 4.71 23.19
CA SER A 191 -6.62 5.06 23.33
C SER A 191 -6.32 5.73 24.68
N ASP A 192 -7.22 6.58 25.17
CA ASP A 192 -7.11 7.22 26.49
C ASP A 192 -7.23 6.17 27.62
N ASP A 193 -8.16 5.21 27.47
CA ASP A 193 -8.30 4.07 28.38
C ASP A 193 -7.03 3.19 28.38
N ALA A 194 -6.41 2.97 27.22
CA ALA A 194 -5.14 2.24 27.10
C ALA A 194 -4.00 2.96 27.85
N THR A 195 -3.91 4.28 27.69
CA THR A 195 -2.93 5.12 28.40
C THR A 195 -3.13 5.02 29.91
N THR A 196 -4.39 5.09 30.38
CA THR A 196 -4.73 4.94 31.80
C THR A 196 -4.34 3.57 32.35
N ALA A 197 -4.33 2.54 31.50
CA ALA A 197 -3.87 1.19 31.84
C ALA A 197 -2.35 0.97 31.64
N ASN A 198 -1.57 2.03 31.40
CA ASN A 198 -0.13 2.00 31.11
C ASN A 198 0.24 1.20 29.83
N ALA A 199 -0.70 1.06 28.88
CA ALA A 199 -0.43 0.53 27.55
C ALA A 199 -0.07 1.66 26.56
N ASP A 200 0.73 1.37 25.53
CA ASP A 200 1.04 2.37 24.50
C ASP A 200 -0.24 2.77 23.74
N PRO A 201 -0.54 4.08 23.61
CA PRO A 201 -1.71 4.58 22.89
C PRO A 201 -1.53 4.50 21.36
N ALA A 202 -2.66 4.61 20.65
CA ALA A 202 -2.65 4.77 19.20
C ALA A 202 -2.32 6.22 18.81
N ASP A 203 -1.69 6.42 17.64
CA ASP A 203 -1.40 7.76 17.10
C ASP A 203 -2.66 8.41 16.50
N MET A 204 -3.50 8.96 17.37
CA MET A 204 -4.76 9.61 16.99
C MET A 204 -4.56 10.99 16.37
N ALA A 205 -3.48 11.69 16.74
CA ALA A 205 -3.17 13.00 16.18
C ALA A 205 -2.95 12.91 14.66
N ALA A 206 -2.21 11.90 14.19
CA ALA A 206 -2.03 11.67 12.77
C ALA A 206 -3.34 11.31 12.04
N GLN A 207 -4.24 10.54 12.68
CA GLN A 207 -5.55 10.19 12.11
C GLN A 207 -6.41 11.44 11.90
N ILE A 208 -6.57 12.24 12.95
CA ILE A 208 -7.39 13.45 12.92
C ILE A 208 -6.84 14.45 11.90
N ALA A 209 -5.51 14.60 11.82
CA ALA A 209 -4.87 15.46 10.82
C ALA A 209 -5.13 14.99 9.39
N LEU A 210 -5.15 13.67 9.13
CA LEU A 210 -5.51 13.13 7.82
C LEU A 210 -6.95 13.49 7.44
N ILE A 211 -7.90 13.31 8.35
CA ILE A 211 -9.32 13.60 8.09
C ILE A 211 -9.52 15.11 7.89
N THR A 212 -9.13 15.92 8.87
CA THR A 212 -9.47 17.35 8.92
C THR A 212 -8.70 18.19 7.90
N SER A 213 -7.44 17.87 7.63
CA SER A 213 -6.54 18.73 6.84
C SER A 213 -6.26 18.23 5.43
N ARG A 214 -6.76 17.03 5.06
CA ARG A 214 -6.45 16.40 3.76
C ARG A 214 -7.68 15.80 3.09
N ILE A 215 -8.46 15.00 3.82
CA ILE A 215 -9.66 14.34 3.29
C ILE A 215 -10.82 15.34 3.19
N ASN A 216 -11.06 16.14 4.23
CA ASN A 216 -12.10 17.15 4.22
C ASN A 216 -11.91 18.09 3.01
N ASP A 217 -12.96 18.19 2.19
CA ASP A 217 -12.98 18.91 0.91
C ASP A 217 -11.86 18.54 -0.08
N LEU A 218 -11.23 17.36 0.05
CA LEU A 218 -10.03 16.96 -0.70
C LEU A 218 -9.00 18.11 -0.81
N THR A 219 -8.68 18.73 0.31
CA THR A 219 -7.72 19.84 0.38
C THR A 219 -6.29 19.42 0.03
N ALA A 220 -6.02 18.11 -0.03
CA ALA A 220 -4.77 17.50 -0.45
C ALA A 220 -5.01 16.40 -1.52
N PRO A 221 -3.96 15.97 -2.25
CA PRO A 221 -4.07 14.88 -3.22
C PRO A 221 -4.25 13.52 -2.53
N VAL A 222 -5.48 13.23 -2.12
CA VAL A 222 -5.89 11.97 -1.47
C VAL A 222 -6.97 11.26 -2.26
N ILE A 223 -7.18 9.98 -1.95
CA ILE A 223 -8.32 9.21 -2.45
C ILE A 223 -9.24 8.94 -1.26
N LEU A 224 -10.50 9.36 -1.36
CA LEU A 224 -11.57 8.98 -0.43
C LEU A 224 -12.52 8.02 -1.13
N MET A 225 -12.71 6.83 -0.56
CA MET A 225 -13.70 5.85 -1.00
C MET A 225 -14.72 5.64 0.11
N HIS A 226 -16.00 5.84 -0.20
CA HIS A 226 -17.08 5.70 0.78
C HIS A 226 -18.31 5.02 0.16
N ALA A 227 -18.98 4.18 0.96
CA ALA A 227 -20.24 3.58 0.59
C ALA A 227 -21.07 3.30 1.85
N PRO A 228 -22.31 3.79 1.94
CA PRO A 228 -23.13 3.68 3.16
C PRO A 228 -23.58 2.25 3.47
N LYS A 229 -23.42 1.32 2.51
CA LYS A 229 -23.81 -0.10 2.64
C LYS A 229 -22.62 -1.05 2.52
N GLY A 230 -21.40 -0.54 2.68
CA GLY A 230 -20.16 -1.33 2.73
C GLY A 230 -19.30 -1.25 1.47
N VAL A 231 -18.02 -1.57 1.66
CA VAL A 231 -16.98 -1.62 0.62
C VAL A 231 -16.30 -2.98 0.70
N ALA A 232 -16.13 -3.65 -0.43
CA ALA A 232 -15.36 -4.89 -0.54
C ALA A 232 -14.10 -4.65 -1.37
N VAL A 233 -12.95 -5.08 -0.86
CA VAL A 233 -11.65 -5.06 -1.57
C VAL A 233 -11.13 -6.50 -1.61
N ALA A 234 -11.02 -7.07 -2.81
CA ALA A 234 -10.64 -8.46 -3.02
C ALA A 234 -9.62 -8.60 -4.15
N SER A 235 -8.82 -9.66 -4.11
CA SER A 235 -7.84 -10.02 -5.13
C SER A 235 -7.85 -11.54 -5.33
N GLY A 236 -7.65 -12.00 -6.57
CA GLY A 236 -7.46 -13.43 -6.85
C GLY A 236 -6.07 -13.95 -6.45
N GLU A 237 -5.13 -13.04 -6.21
CA GLU A 237 -3.74 -13.33 -5.84
C GLU A 237 -3.41 -12.59 -4.52
N HIS A 238 -2.53 -11.59 -4.58
CA HIS A 238 -2.10 -10.83 -3.41
C HIS A 238 -2.92 -9.55 -3.23
N LEU A 239 -3.15 -9.17 -1.98
CA LEU A 239 -3.63 -7.85 -1.57
C LEU A 239 -2.59 -7.23 -0.63
N GLN A 240 -2.07 -6.06 -1.00
CA GLN A 240 -1.08 -5.34 -0.20
C GLN A 240 -1.63 -3.97 0.22
N LEU A 241 -1.61 -3.71 1.52
CA LEU A 241 -1.92 -2.41 2.10
C LEU A 241 -0.62 -1.87 2.73
N ALA A 242 -0.12 -0.75 2.24
CA ALA A 242 1.15 -0.18 2.68
C ALA A 242 1.05 1.33 2.84
N ALA A 243 1.67 1.86 3.89
CA ALA A 243 1.82 3.28 4.14
C ALA A 243 3.22 3.54 4.70
N VAL A 244 3.90 4.58 4.21
CA VAL A 244 5.25 4.97 4.68
C VAL A 244 5.22 5.60 6.08
N LYS A 245 4.07 6.18 6.46
CA LYS A 245 3.87 6.76 7.79
C LYS A 245 3.06 5.80 8.67
N ASN A 246 1.74 5.94 8.64
CA ASN A 246 0.85 5.22 9.53
C ASN A 246 -0.17 4.41 8.72
N LEU A 247 -0.41 3.16 9.13
CA LEU A 247 -1.55 2.35 8.72
C LEU A 247 -2.52 2.25 9.89
N GLN A 248 -3.78 2.62 9.68
CA GLN A 248 -4.82 2.63 10.71
C GLN A 248 -6.01 1.80 10.22
N ILE A 249 -6.49 0.91 11.08
CA ILE A 249 -7.64 0.02 10.81
C ILE A 249 -8.59 0.15 11.97
N ASN A 250 -9.72 0.83 11.75
CA ASN A 250 -10.70 1.14 12.78
C ASN A 250 -12.04 0.49 12.44
N ALA A 251 -12.70 -0.09 13.44
CA ALA A 251 -14.03 -0.66 13.30
C ALA A 251 -14.92 -0.17 14.46
N GLY A 252 -16.15 0.21 14.14
CA GLY A 252 -17.13 0.62 15.16
C GLY A 252 -17.71 -0.54 15.97
N ASN A 253 -17.50 -1.78 15.53
CA ASN A 253 -17.99 -2.99 16.18
C ASN A 253 -16.86 -4.04 16.30
N ASN A 254 -16.77 -5.00 15.38
CA ASN A 254 -15.75 -6.06 15.38
C ASN A 254 -14.74 -5.86 14.26
N ALA A 255 -13.51 -6.31 14.48
CA ALA A 255 -12.49 -6.48 13.46
C ALA A 255 -12.01 -7.94 13.49
N ASP A 256 -12.31 -8.69 12.44
CA ASP A 256 -11.96 -10.11 12.33
C ASP A 256 -10.77 -10.27 11.36
N ILE A 257 -9.69 -10.90 11.83
CA ILE A 257 -8.50 -11.20 11.04
C ILE A 257 -8.33 -12.71 10.97
N GLY A 258 -8.67 -13.29 9.80
CA GLY A 258 -8.54 -14.72 9.54
C GLY A 258 -7.37 -15.03 8.61
N VAL A 259 -6.51 -15.96 9.01
CA VAL A 259 -5.37 -16.42 8.19
C VAL A 259 -5.35 -17.95 8.17
N VAL A 260 -5.35 -18.54 6.97
CA VAL A 260 -5.42 -20.01 6.80
C VAL A 260 -4.08 -20.70 7.08
N LYS A 261 -2.98 -20.00 6.78
CA LYS A 261 -1.62 -20.51 7.01
C LYS A 261 -0.99 -19.78 8.20
N ASN A 262 -0.06 -18.88 7.94
CA ASN A 262 0.75 -18.24 8.97
C ASN A 262 0.40 -16.77 9.11
N MET A 263 0.14 -16.32 10.34
CA MET A 263 0.08 -14.90 10.69
C MET A 263 1.43 -14.47 11.27
N PHE A 264 2.03 -13.43 10.69
CA PHE A 264 3.24 -12.81 11.21
C PHE A 264 2.92 -11.37 11.63
N ILE A 265 3.32 -11.00 12.85
CA ILE A 265 3.24 -9.63 13.37
C ILE A 265 4.66 -9.21 13.74
N GLY A 266 5.30 -8.43 12.87
CA GLY A 266 6.62 -7.83 13.13
C GLY A 266 6.46 -6.38 13.52
N VAL A 267 7.04 -5.98 14.66
CA VAL A 267 7.06 -4.60 15.15
C VAL A 267 8.50 -4.15 15.36
N GLY A 268 8.83 -2.93 14.96
CA GLY A 268 10.19 -2.39 15.10
C GLY A 268 10.49 -1.79 16.48
N ARG A 269 9.45 -1.46 17.28
CA ARG A 269 9.61 -0.80 18.59
C ARG A 269 8.82 -1.48 19.70
N ALA A 270 7.49 -1.49 19.58
CA ALA A 270 6.62 -2.02 20.63
C ALA A 270 5.35 -2.64 20.04
N LEU A 271 4.89 -3.73 20.65
CA LEU A 271 3.57 -4.31 20.42
C LEU A 271 2.72 -4.10 21.67
N SER A 272 1.70 -3.25 21.57
CA SER A 272 0.74 -2.98 22.63
C SER A 272 -0.60 -3.61 22.30
N VAL A 273 -1.13 -4.43 23.21
CA VAL A 273 -2.43 -5.10 23.08
C VAL A 273 -3.27 -4.76 24.30
N PHE A 274 -4.32 -3.96 24.09
CA PHE A 274 -5.20 -3.50 25.16
C PHE A 274 -6.64 -3.97 24.93
N VAL A 275 -7.27 -4.50 25.98
CA VAL A 275 -8.68 -4.89 25.99
C VAL A 275 -9.38 -4.27 27.19
N ARG A 276 -10.37 -3.41 26.94
CA ARG A 276 -11.08 -2.66 27.99
C ARG A 276 -11.95 -3.52 28.92
N LYS A 277 -12.60 -4.58 28.40
CA LYS A 277 -13.68 -5.29 29.13
C LYS A 277 -13.53 -6.81 29.17
N ALA A 278 -13.47 -7.47 28.02
CA ALA A 278 -13.65 -8.92 27.92
C ALA A 278 -12.37 -9.77 28.14
N GLY A 279 -11.22 -9.11 28.36
CA GLY A 279 -9.93 -9.76 28.54
C GLY A 279 -9.31 -10.33 27.25
N ILE A 280 -8.12 -10.93 27.40
CA ILE A 280 -7.35 -11.54 26.31
C ILE A 280 -7.42 -13.07 26.44
N LYS A 281 -7.58 -13.76 25.31
CA LYS A 281 -7.53 -15.23 25.23
C LYS A 281 -6.52 -15.64 24.17
N LEU A 282 -5.53 -16.45 24.57
CA LEU A 282 -4.48 -16.99 23.68
C LEU A 282 -4.52 -18.52 23.77
N PHE A 283 -4.88 -19.18 22.66
CA PHE A 283 -5.01 -20.63 22.59
C PHE A 283 -4.20 -21.19 21.43
N ALA A 284 -3.46 -22.28 21.67
CA ALA A 284 -2.94 -23.15 20.63
C ALA A 284 -3.61 -24.52 20.77
N ASN A 285 -4.43 -24.93 19.79
CA ASN A 285 -5.07 -26.25 19.81
C ASN A 285 -4.03 -27.38 19.66
N LYS A 286 -2.98 -27.12 18.88
CA LYS A 286 -1.80 -27.97 18.71
C LYS A 286 -0.57 -27.09 18.59
N GLY A 287 0.58 -27.65 18.92
CA GLY A 287 1.85 -26.92 18.94
C GLY A 287 2.09 -26.19 20.25
N ALA A 288 3.36 -25.88 20.51
CA ALA A 288 3.77 -25.22 21.74
C ALA A 288 3.45 -23.72 21.72
N VAL A 289 3.06 -23.18 22.87
CA VAL A 289 3.05 -21.73 23.12
C VAL A 289 4.39 -21.36 23.73
N SER A 290 5.12 -20.45 23.09
CA SER A 290 6.38 -19.90 23.60
C SER A 290 6.24 -18.40 23.78
N VAL A 291 6.54 -17.91 24.98
CA VAL A 291 6.61 -16.49 25.33
C VAL A 291 8.00 -16.23 25.91
N GLN A 292 8.69 -15.22 25.40
CA GLN A 292 10.09 -14.93 25.80
C GLN A 292 10.32 -13.42 25.85
N ALA A 293 11.00 -12.96 26.89
CA ALA A 293 11.68 -11.67 26.92
C ALA A 293 13.19 -11.98 26.85
N GLN A 294 13.75 -11.98 25.64
CA GLN A 294 15.09 -12.55 25.39
C GLN A 294 16.22 -11.71 26.01
N ASN A 295 16.00 -10.41 26.16
CA ASN A 295 17.00 -9.46 26.64
C ASN A 295 16.46 -8.51 27.73
N ASP A 296 15.25 -8.77 28.25
CA ASP A 296 14.60 -7.87 29.22
C ASP A 296 13.67 -8.62 30.19
N LEU A 297 12.99 -7.89 31.06
CA LEU A 297 12.04 -8.39 32.05
C LEU A 297 10.81 -9.02 31.38
N MET A 298 10.44 -10.19 31.87
CA MET A 298 9.10 -10.75 31.70
C MET A 298 8.31 -10.54 32.99
N GLU A 299 7.17 -9.87 32.90
CA GLU A 299 6.28 -9.60 34.02
C GLU A 299 4.90 -10.22 33.80
N LEU A 300 4.36 -10.86 34.84
CA LEU A 300 3.00 -11.42 34.87
C LEU A 300 2.30 -10.95 36.13
N LEU A 301 1.31 -10.08 35.98
CA LEU A 301 0.57 -9.45 37.09
C LEU A 301 -0.92 -9.75 36.96
N ALA A 302 -1.55 -10.10 38.08
CA ALA A 302 -3.00 -10.24 38.18
C ALA A 302 -3.48 -9.66 39.51
N GLN A 303 -4.59 -8.92 39.48
CA GLN A 303 -5.25 -8.44 40.71
C GLN A 303 -5.86 -9.58 41.54
N LYS A 304 -6.20 -10.69 40.88
CA LYS A 304 -6.77 -11.89 41.49
C LYS A 304 -5.71 -13.00 41.54
N SER A 305 -6.08 -14.23 41.21
CA SER A 305 -5.17 -15.36 41.15
C SER A 305 -4.34 -15.36 39.86
N ILE A 306 -3.13 -15.92 39.97
CA ILE A 306 -2.38 -16.48 38.85
C ILE A 306 -2.41 -18.00 39.03
N GLU A 307 -2.89 -18.73 38.03
CA GLU A 307 -3.00 -20.19 38.04
C GLU A 307 -2.06 -20.78 36.98
N ILE A 308 -1.12 -21.63 37.42
CA ILE A 308 -0.18 -22.34 36.54
C ILE A 308 -0.42 -23.83 36.76
N THR A 309 -0.89 -24.51 35.73
CA THR A 309 -1.27 -25.93 35.81
C THR A 309 -0.69 -26.70 34.62
N SER A 310 0.01 -27.80 34.92
CA SER A 310 0.30 -28.87 33.94
C SER A 310 -0.64 -30.03 34.25
N THR A 311 -1.44 -30.45 33.27
CA THR A 311 -2.47 -31.48 33.48
C THR A 311 -1.94 -32.90 33.34
N GLU A 312 -0.86 -33.09 32.58
CA GLU A 312 -0.33 -34.41 32.23
C GLU A 312 1.15 -34.60 32.61
N ASP A 313 1.88 -33.52 32.89
CA ASP A 313 3.34 -33.57 33.08
C ASP A 313 3.78 -32.57 34.18
N GLU A 314 5.01 -32.03 34.08
CA GLU A 314 5.61 -31.18 35.11
C GLU A 314 5.40 -29.67 34.94
N ILE A 315 5.63 -28.92 36.03
CA ILE A 315 5.89 -27.48 36.02
C ILE A 315 7.36 -27.27 36.38
N LYS A 316 8.15 -26.75 35.44
CA LYS A 316 9.58 -26.49 35.63
C LYS A 316 9.87 -25.00 35.80
N ILE A 317 10.27 -24.60 37.00
CA ILE A 317 10.72 -23.22 37.31
C ILE A 317 12.22 -23.26 37.56
N THR A 318 13.00 -22.62 36.68
CA THR A 318 14.47 -22.61 36.75
C THR A 318 14.98 -21.17 36.70
N ALA A 319 15.91 -20.82 37.59
CA ALA A 319 16.58 -19.52 37.58
C ALA A 319 18.09 -19.69 37.72
N LYS A 320 18.87 -18.89 37.00
CA LYS A 320 20.35 -18.92 37.09
C LYS A 320 20.87 -18.45 38.44
N LYS A 321 20.24 -17.43 39.02
CA LYS A 321 20.70 -16.76 40.25
C LYS A 321 19.89 -17.16 41.48
N LYS A 322 18.56 -16.99 41.43
CA LYS A 322 17.70 -17.11 42.62
C LYS A 322 16.23 -17.31 42.26
N ILE A 323 15.52 -18.13 43.04
CA ILE A 323 14.06 -18.21 43.05
C ILE A 323 13.58 -17.71 44.42
N THR A 324 12.53 -16.87 44.45
CA THR A 324 11.87 -16.43 45.68
C THR A 324 10.36 -16.61 45.54
N LEU A 325 9.77 -17.41 46.40
CA LEU A 325 8.32 -17.58 46.51
C LEU A 325 7.89 -16.92 47.82
N ASN A 326 7.00 -15.92 47.77
CA ASN A 326 6.58 -15.17 48.94
C ASN A 326 5.04 -15.04 48.98
N GLY A 327 4.45 -15.21 50.16
CA GLY A 327 3.04 -14.94 50.42
C GLY A 327 2.81 -14.53 51.87
N GLY A 328 2.16 -13.38 52.09
CA GLY A 328 1.80 -12.90 53.43
C GLY A 328 2.98 -12.74 54.40
N GLY A 329 4.20 -12.53 53.89
CA GLY A 329 5.43 -12.43 54.68
C GLY A 329 6.14 -13.77 54.95
N SER A 330 5.52 -14.91 54.64
CA SER A 330 6.21 -16.21 54.60
C SER A 330 6.85 -16.44 53.24
N TYR A 331 8.00 -17.10 53.18
CA TYR A 331 8.72 -17.31 51.92
C TYR A 331 9.59 -18.56 51.88
N ILE A 332 9.92 -18.98 50.66
CA ILE A 332 10.97 -19.95 50.34
C ILE A 332 11.91 -19.30 49.33
N ARG A 333 13.21 -19.28 49.64
CA ARG A 333 14.28 -18.80 48.77
C ARG A 333 15.22 -19.95 48.39
N LEU A 334 15.56 -20.02 47.11
CA LEU A 334 16.51 -20.98 46.54
C LEU A 334 17.60 -20.20 45.80
N ASP A 335 18.85 -20.37 46.21
CA ASP A 335 20.02 -19.76 45.55
C ASP A 335 21.27 -20.64 45.69
N ALA A 336 22.42 -20.15 45.22
CA ALA A 336 23.68 -20.89 45.27
C ALA A 336 24.19 -21.18 46.69
N CYS A 337 23.73 -20.43 47.70
CA CYS A 337 24.12 -20.62 49.10
C CYS A 337 23.24 -21.67 49.80
N GLY A 338 22.01 -21.90 49.32
CA GLY A 338 21.16 -22.98 49.81
C GLY A 338 19.65 -22.73 49.67
N ILE A 339 18.89 -23.38 50.56
CA ILE A 339 17.44 -23.28 50.69
C ILE A 339 17.12 -22.58 52.01
N GLU A 340 16.34 -21.49 51.95
CA GLU A 340 15.90 -20.73 53.13
C GLU A 340 14.37 -20.67 53.16
N ALA A 341 13.77 -21.26 54.19
CA ALA A 341 12.34 -21.16 54.47
C ALA A 341 12.14 -20.26 55.70
N GLY A 342 11.40 -19.16 55.55
CA GLY A 342 11.16 -18.19 56.62
C GLY A 342 9.67 -17.89 56.79
N THR A 343 9.23 -17.74 58.03
CA THR A 343 7.85 -17.35 58.36
C THR A 343 7.81 -16.55 59.66
N PRO A 344 6.94 -15.53 59.79
CA PRO A 344 6.71 -14.84 61.06
C PRO A 344 5.83 -15.66 62.03
N GLY A 345 5.18 -16.73 61.56
CA GLY A 345 4.30 -17.59 62.35
C GLY A 345 4.91 -18.95 62.65
N GLU A 346 4.04 -19.94 62.83
CA GLU A 346 4.46 -21.33 63.04
C GLU A 346 4.94 -21.97 61.74
N TYR A 347 6.08 -22.69 61.81
CA TYR A 347 6.57 -23.52 60.71
C TYR A 347 6.08 -24.97 60.87
N ASN A 348 4.89 -25.24 60.31
CA ASN A 348 4.23 -26.54 60.44
C ASN A 348 4.63 -27.50 59.31
N VAL A 349 5.26 -28.63 59.65
CA VAL A 349 5.62 -29.70 58.70
C VAL A 349 4.84 -30.97 59.04
N LYS A 350 4.00 -31.44 58.11
CA LYS A 350 3.26 -32.71 58.20
C LYS A 350 3.84 -33.71 57.21
N ALA A 351 4.45 -34.79 57.69
CA ALA A 351 5.10 -35.79 56.83
C ALA A 351 4.87 -37.22 57.35
N GLY A 352 4.64 -38.17 56.44
CA GLY A 352 4.64 -39.60 56.77
C GLY A 352 6.03 -40.16 57.11
N TYR A 353 7.09 -39.51 56.61
CA TYR A 353 8.49 -39.78 56.95
C TYR A 353 9.31 -38.50 56.81
N TYR A 354 10.17 -38.19 57.80
CA TYR A 354 11.08 -37.05 57.75
C TYR A 354 12.48 -37.49 58.18
N GLY A 355 13.43 -37.46 57.25
CA GLY A 355 14.81 -37.87 57.47
C GLY A 355 15.79 -37.03 56.66
N ARG A 356 16.97 -36.77 57.21
CA ARG A 356 18.04 -36.05 56.50
C ARG A 356 18.81 -37.01 55.60
N LYS A 357 19.07 -36.62 54.35
CA LYS A 357 19.89 -37.37 53.37
C LYS A 357 21.21 -36.62 53.10
N PRO A 358 22.24 -37.29 52.55
CA PRO A 358 23.46 -36.63 52.08
C PRO A 358 23.17 -35.55 51.04
N LYS A 359 24.12 -34.63 50.83
CA LYS A 359 24.00 -33.55 49.83
C LYS A 359 23.79 -34.10 48.41
N ALA A 360 23.00 -33.40 47.61
CA ALA A 360 22.81 -33.64 46.19
C ALA A 360 23.05 -32.35 45.40
N LYS A 361 23.33 -32.46 44.10
CA LYS A 361 23.49 -31.31 43.18
C LYS A 361 22.76 -31.60 41.88
N LEU A 362 21.96 -30.65 41.42
CA LEU A 362 21.38 -30.62 40.08
C LEU A 362 21.83 -29.31 39.43
N THR A 363 22.57 -29.40 38.33
CA THR A 363 23.01 -28.21 37.58
C THR A 363 21.92 -27.82 36.58
N PRO A 364 21.37 -26.61 36.63
CA PRO A 364 20.37 -26.18 35.67
C PRO A 364 21.00 -25.97 34.29
N GLU A 365 20.49 -26.65 33.28
CA GLU A 365 20.77 -26.33 31.88
C GLU A 365 19.84 -25.19 31.45
N LEU A 366 20.42 -24.05 31.09
CA LEU A 366 19.71 -22.88 30.60
C LEU A 366 20.14 -22.64 29.15
N MET A 367 19.18 -22.43 28.25
CA MET A 367 19.47 -21.99 26.89
C MET A 367 20.18 -20.63 26.92
N ALA A 368 21.19 -20.47 26.09
CA ALA A 368 21.72 -19.16 25.74
C ALA A 368 20.72 -18.51 24.77
N PHE A 369 20.24 -17.30 25.10
CA PHE A 369 19.42 -16.55 24.15
C PHE A 369 20.29 -16.11 22.98
N PRO A 370 19.80 -16.22 21.73
CA PRO A 370 20.49 -15.64 20.59
C PRO A 370 20.54 -14.12 20.77
N VAL A 371 21.74 -13.55 20.72
CA VAL A 371 21.93 -12.10 20.67
C VAL A 371 21.73 -11.69 19.22
N ILE A 372 20.70 -10.90 18.94
CA ILE A 372 20.64 -10.18 17.68
C ILE A 372 21.64 -9.03 17.82
N GLU A 373 22.76 -9.11 17.13
CA GLU A 373 23.79 -8.06 17.15
C GLU A 373 23.19 -6.80 16.52
N SER A 374 22.87 -5.82 17.37
CA SER A 374 22.24 -4.53 17.03
C SER A 374 23.22 -3.52 16.41
N GLY A 375 24.37 -3.97 15.91
CA GLY A 375 25.36 -3.02 15.37
C GLY A 375 24.96 -2.49 13.99
N GLU A 376 24.42 -1.26 13.92
CA GLU A 376 24.40 -0.49 12.66
C GLU A 376 25.84 -0.23 12.16
N TYR A 377 26.80 -0.20 13.09
CA TYR A 377 28.23 -0.04 12.83
C TYR A 377 28.98 -1.28 13.29
N ASN A 378 29.84 -1.81 12.41
CA ASN A 378 30.76 -2.90 12.73
C ASN A 378 32.16 -2.57 12.24
N ILE A 379 33.17 -2.87 13.06
CA ILE A 379 34.57 -2.63 12.74
C ILE A 379 35.44 -3.80 13.19
N GLN A 380 36.39 -4.18 12.35
CA GLN A 380 37.41 -5.19 12.63
C GLN A 380 38.78 -4.61 12.32
N PHE A 381 39.73 -4.74 13.25
CA PHE A 381 41.10 -4.26 13.07
C PHE A 381 41.95 -5.38 12.49
N ASN A 382 42.83 -5.03 11.55
CA ASN A 382 43.78 -5.96 10.94
C ASN A 382 45.21 -5.46 11.18
N PHE A 383 45.96 -6.17 12.00
CA PHE A 383 47.29 -5.80 12.40
C PHE A 383 48.35 -6.55 11.58
N LYS A 384 49.20 -5.78 10.90
CA LYS A 384 50.35 -6.26 10.14
C LYS A 384 51.57 -5.41 10.46
N ASP A 385 52.76 -5.99 10.34
CA ASP A 385 54.01 -5.22 10.39
C ASP A 385 54.30 -4.50 9.06
N ASP A 386 55.41 -3.76 9.02
CA ASP A 386 55.84 -2.95 7.87
C ASP A 386 56.13 -3.79 6.61
N ASP A 387 56.39 -5.10 6.78
CA ASP A 387 56.62 -6.07 5.71
C ASP A 387 55.31 -6.80 5.30
N GLY A 388 54.18 -6.45 5.93
CA GLY A 388 52.85 -7.00 5.66
C GLY A 388 52.59 -8.36 6.30
N ILE A 389 53.44 -8.81 7.22
CA ILE A 389 53.26 -10.05 7.99
C ILE A 389 52.22 -9.80 9.07
N PRO A 390 51.17 -10.64 9.18
CA PRO A 390 50.13 -10.45 10.18
C PRO A 390 50.65 -10.74 11.60
N TYR A 391 50.22 -9.91 12.55
CA TYR A 391 50.38 -10.19 13.98
C TYR A 391 49.39 -11.29 14.38
N ALA A 392 49.64 -12.52 13.96
CA ALA A 392 48.77 -13.66 14.22
C ALA A 392 48.84 -14.12 15.68
N ASN A 393 47.72 -14.60 16.23
CA ASN A 393 47.61 -15.15 17.59
C ASN A 393 48.17 -14.23 18.69
N THR A 394 48.09 -12.91 18.49
CA THR A 394 48.62 -11.89 19.39
C THR A 394 47.49 -11.36 20.27
N ARG A 395 47.71 -11.31 21.59
CA ARG A 395 46.71 -10.78 22.53
C ARG A 395 46.52 -9.28 22.29
N TYR A 396 45.30 -8.79 22.44
CA TYR A 396 45.02 -7.36 22.38
C TYR A 396 44.03 -6.92 23.46
N ILE A 397 44.02 -5.62 23.75
CA ILE A 397 43.01 -4.94 24.57
C ILE A 397 42.39 -3.83 23.73
N ALA A 398 41.08 -3.90 23.52
CA ALA A 398 40.27 -2.86 22.90
C ALA A 398 39.62 -1.98 23.97
N PHE A 399 39.75 -0.67 23.85
CA PHE A 399 39.14 0.35 24.69
C PHE A 399 38.02 1.03 23.92
N MET A 400 36.80 0.94 24.44
CA MET A 400 35.63 1.57 23.88
C MET A 400 35.48 3.01 24.42
N ALA A 401 34.77 3.87 23.69
CA ALA A 401 34.52 5.25 24.09
C ALA A 401 33.77 5.41 25.43
N ASP A 402 33.03 4.38 25.87
CA ASP A 402 32.35 4.34 27.17
C ASP A 402 33.25 3.90 28.34
N GLY A 403 34.54 3.65 28.07
CA GLY A 403 35.52 3.19 29.05
C GLY A 403 35.50 1.68 29.29
N THR A 404 34.64 0.92 28.60
CA THR A 404 34.67 -0.55 28.66
C THR A 404 35.90 -1.09 27.93
N ARG A 405 36.43 -2.21 28.43
CA ARG A 405 37.58 -2.90 27.84
C ARG A 405 37.21 -4.30 27.39
N LYS A 406 37.63 -4.70 26.19
CA LYS A 406 37.46 -6.05 25.66
C LYS A 406 38.83 -6.65 25.33
N GLU A 407 39.13 -7.80 25.93
CA GLU A 407 40.35 -8.55 25.64
C GLU A 407 40.07 -9.59 24.55
N GLY A 408 41.02 -9.78 23.64
CA GLY A 408 40.92 -10.79 22.58
C GLY A 408 42.28 -11.26 22.09
N ILE A 409 42.27 -12.15 21.10
CA ILE A 409 43.44 -12.67 20.40
C ILE A 409 43.17 -12.51 18.91
N THR A 410 44.15 -12.00 18.16
CA THR A 410 44.04 -11.89 16.70
C THR A 410 44.05 -13.26 16.01
N ASP A 411 43.35 -13.38 14.89
CA ASP A 411 43.33 -14.61 14.09
C ASP A 411 44.64 -14.85 13.30
N GLU A 412 44.70 -15.91 12.51
CA GLU A 412 45.86 -16.26 11.67
C GLU A 412 46.25 -15.18 10.65
N ASN A 413 45.33 -14.25 10.35
CA ASN A 413 45.54 -13.14 9.42
C ASN A 413 45.76 -11.80 10.15
N GLY A 414 45.91 -11.79 11.47
CA GLY A 414 46.13 -10.58 12.27
C GLY A 414 44.87 -9.80 12.59
N LYS A 415 43.67 -10.38 12.39
CA LYS A 415 42.40 -9.69 12.59
C LYS A 415 41.84 -9.87 14.00
N THR A 416 41.26 -8.82 14.57
CA THR A 416 40.54 -8.88 15.84
C THR A 416 39.15 -9.52 15.68
N ASP A 417 38.45 -9.75 16.80
CA ASP A 417 37.00 -9.94 16.75
C ASP A 417 36.32 -8.72 16.10
N ASN A 418 35.13 -8.93 15.52
CA ASN A 418 34.30 -7.83 15.05
C ASN A 418 33.70 -7.09 16.25
N PHE A 419 33.77 -5.76 16.23
CA PHE A 419 33.18 -4.89 17.25
C PHE A 419 31.90 -4.28 16.68
N ASN A 420 30.75 -4.69 17.21
CA ASN A 420 29.44 -4.22 16.79
C ASN A 420 28.92 -3.17 17.78
N CYS A 421 28.49 -2.00 17.28
CA CYS A 421 28.05 -0.87 18.11
C CYS A 421 26.81 -0.18 17.50
N ASP A 422 25.91 0.29 18.36
CA ASP A 422 24.68 0.99 17.96
C ASP A 422 24.93 2.44 17.50
N LYS A 423 26.16 2.94 17.65
CA LYS A 423 26.58 4.30 17.31
C LYS A 423 28.04 4.30 16.84
N GLU A 424 28.37 5.23 15.96
CA GLU A 424 29.74 5.52 15.57
C GLU A 424 30.57 5.91 16.80
N GLN A 425 31.70 5.23 17.00
CA GLN A 425 32.61 5.50 18.10
C GLN A 425 34.02 5.05 17.76
N GLU A 426 35.00 5.74 18.36
CA GLU A 426 36.40 5.36 18.25
C GLU A 426 36.70 4.19 19.21
N ILE A 427 37.39 3.17 18.68
CA ILE A 427 37.84 2.01 19.44
C ILE A 427 39.36 1.98 19.35
N GLU A 428 40.02 2.17 20.49
CA GLU A 428 41.48 2.08 20.55
C GLU A 428 41.88 0.62 20.83
N VAL A 429 42.62 0.00 19.91
CA VAL A 429 43.06 -1.40 20.08
C VAL A 429 44.57 -1.46 20.24
N ARG A 430 45.02 -2.03 21.37
CA ARG A 430 46.43 -2.19 21.69
C ARG A 430 46.84 -3.66 21.62
N LEU A 431 47.83 -3.98 20.79
CA LEU A 431 48.47 -5.29 20.79
C LEU A 431 49.39 -5.46 22.01
N LEU A 432 49.39 -6.64 22.60
CA LEU A 432 50.26 -7.05 23.69
C LEU A 432 51.36 -7.96 23.13
N HIS A 433 52.44 -7.37 22.63
CA HIS A 433 53.60 -8.13 22.14
C HIS A 433 54.59 -8.44 23.28
N GLN A 434 55.30 -9.57 23.19
CA GLN A 434 56.23 -10.05 24.25
C GLN A 434 57.58 -9.30 24.33
N SER A 435 57.78 -8.28 23.50
CA SER A 435 58.90 -7.34 23.58
C SER A 435 58.34 -5.97 23.94
N ILE A 436 58.96 -5.28 24.91
CA ILE A 436 58.57 -3.97 25.41
C ILE A 436 58.78 -2.92 24.32
N ASP A 437 57.84 -2.84 23.39
CA ASP A 437 57.58 -1.66 22.55
C ASP A 437 56.08 -1.61 22.28
N MET A 438 55.44 -0.56 22.81
CA MET A 438 54.03 -0.27 22.60
C MET A 438 53.86 0.24 21.17
N VAL A 439 53.12 -0.50 20.34
CA VAL A 439 52.66 -0.01 19.04
C VAL A 439 51.28 0.59 19.23
N GLU A 440 51.19 1.92 19.29
CA GLU A 440 49.93 2.67 19.17
C GLU A 440 49.53 2.72 17.70
N GLY A 441 48.45 2.04 17.34
CA GLY A 441 47.82 2.16 16.02
C GLY A 441 46.88 3.37 16.02
N GLY A 442 47.26 4.43 15.31
CA GLY A 442 46.46 5.65 15.15
C GLY A 442 45.50 5.62 13.96
N VAL A 443 44.39 6.35 14.17
CA VAL A 443 43.33 6.95 13.31
C VAL A 443 43.43 6.82 11.77
N ASN A 444 42.35 6.36 11.11
CA ASN A 444 41.68 7.10 10.01
C ASN A 444 40.35 6.47 9.53
N GLU A 445 39.38 7.38 9.31
CA GLU A 445 38.02 7.36 8.70
C GLU A 445 37.08 6.17 8.96
#